data_AF-A0A6G9S9W7-F1
#
_entry.id   AF-A0A6G9S9W7-F1
#
_cell.length_a   1.000
_cell.length_b   1.000
_cell.length_c   1.000
_cell.angle_alpha   90.00
_cell.angle_beta   90.00
_cell.angle_gamma   90.00
#
_symmetry.space_group_name_H-M   'P 1'
#
loop_
_entity.id
_entity.type
_entity.pdbx_description
1 polymer ?
#
loop_
_entity_poly.entity_id
_entity_poly.type
_entity_poly.pdbx_seq_one_letter_code
_entity_poly.pdbx_strand_id
1 'polypeptide(L)'
;MEVLNKPQLNNNLLNQIRYQIDGIEIHNSNLARILCTIIPSHCPFEKTVKFLGHTLFQIPPLCKLNPFYEEVVGLRFKCLSYLVDECGEDVTKYC
;
A
#
# COMPACT_ATOMS: atom_id res chain seq x y z
N MET A 1 -32.09 28.93 13.83
CA MET A 1 -31.31 27.68 13.90
C MET A 1 -30.56 27.54 12.59
N GLU A 2 -29.66 28.47 12.28
CA GLU A 2 -28.26 28.45 12.73
C GLU A 2 -27.49 27.22 12.22
N VAL A 3 -26.66 27.53 11.21
CA VAL A 3 -25.30 27.03 11.01
C VAL A 3 -25.16 25.64 10.37
N LEU A 4 -25.23 25.62 9.03
CA LEU A 4 -24.52 24.65 8.21
C LEU A 4 -23.01 24.99 8.23
N ASN A 5 -22.34 24.76 9.36
CA ASN A 5 -20.87 24.66 9.42
C ASN A 5 -20.50 23.23 9.80
N LYS A 6 -19.96 22.46 8.84
CA LYS A 6 -19.00 21.41 9.18
C LYS A 6 -18.13 21.06 7.95
N PRO A 7 -16.80 20.97 8.09
CA PRO A 7 -15.92 20.56 7.01
C PRO A 7 -16.04 19.04 6.82
N GLN A 8 -17.04 18.60 6.05
CA GLN A 8 -17.32 17.16 5.85
C GLN A 8 -17.01 16.65 4.43
N LEU A 9 -16.64 17.54 3.49
CA LEU A 9 -16.40 17.17 2.10
C LEU A 9 -15.14 16.31 1.91
N ASN A 10 -14.07 16.56 2.68
CA ASN A 10 -12.78 15.88 2.52
C ASN A 10 -12.83 14.38 2.84
N ASN A 11 -13.62 13.95 3.82
CA ASN A 11 -13.68 12.54 4.19
C ASN A 11 -14.44 11.70 3.16
N ASN A 12 -15.43 12.29 2.48
CA ASN A 12 -16.20 11.58 1.47
C ASN A 12 -15.37 11.29 0.22
N LEU A 13 -14.58 12.26 -0.26
CA LEU A 13 -13.74 12.04 -1.44
C LEU A 13 -12.65 10.99 -1.19
N LEU A 14 -11.95 11.08 -0.05
CA LEU A 14 -10.95 10.08 0.32
C LEU A 14 -11.57 8.69 0.41
N ASN A 15 -12.74 8.56 1.03
CA ASN A 15 -13.43 7.26 1.14
C ASN A 15 -13.90 6.73 -0.23
N GLN A 16 -14.33 7.60 -1.14
CA GLN A 16 -14.65 7.20 -2.51
C GLN A 16 -13.42 6.67 -3.24
N ILE A 17 -12.27 7.34 -3.12
CA ILE A 17 -11.01 6.86 -3.72
C ILE A 17 -10.58 5.54 -3.10
N ARG A 18 -10.69 5.38 -1.77
CA ARG A 18 -10.40 4.10 -1.09
C ARG A 18 -11.23 2.96 -1.69
N TYR A 19 -12.54 3.15 -1.77
CA TYR A 19 -13.45 2.17 -2.36
C TYR A 19 -13.10 1.87 -3.83
N GLN A 20 -12.69 2.88 -4.60
CA GLN A 20 -12.25 2.67 -5.98
C GLN A 20 -10.97 1.85 -6.06
N ILE A 21 -9.98 2.09 -5.20
CA ILE A 21 -8.73 1.29 -5.15
C ILE A 21 -9.02 -0.15 -4.71
N ASP A 22 -9.83 -0.31 -3.67
CA ASP A 22 -10.26 -1.61 -3.17
C ASP A 22 -11.13 -2.38 -4.16
N GLY A 23 -11.82 -1.69 -5.07
CA GLY A 23 -12.58 -2.28 -6.17
C GLY A 23 -11.75 -2.72 -7.36
N ILE A 24 -10.44 -2.42 -7.41
CA ILE A 24 -9.59 -2.83 -8.54
C ILE A 24 -9.44 -4.35 -8.53
N GLU A 25 -9.82 -4.96 -9.65
CA GLU A 25 -9.58 -6.37 -9.95
C GLU A 25 -8.43 -6.51 -10.95
N ILE A 26 -7.54 -7.46 -10.70
CA ILE A 26 -6.32 -7.65 -11.47
C ILE A 26 -6.52 -8.78 -12.47
N HIS A 27 -6.43 -8.46 -13.76
CA HIS A 27 -6.63 -9.40 -14.86
C HIS A 27 -5.47 -9.39 -15.87
N ASN A 28 -4.39 -8.68 -15.56
CA ASN A 28 -3.26 -8.48 -16.47
C ASN A 28 -1.95 -8.76 -15.73
N SER A 29 -1.23 -9.78 -16.18
CA SER A 29 0.03 -10.22 -15.56
C SER A 29 1.14 -9.17 -15.64
N ASN A 30 1.25 -8.42 -16.74
CA ASN A 30 2.26 -7.36 -16.85
C ASN A 30 2.01 -6.24 -15.85
N LEU A 31 0.75 -5.82 -15.71
CA LEU A 31 0.37 -4.81 -14.71
C LEU A 31 0.62 -5.33 -13.29
N ALA A 32 0.24 -6.58 -13.00
CA ALA A 32 0.47 -7.20 -11.70
C ALA A 32 1.96 -7.24 -11.33
N ARG A 33 2.84 -7.63 -12.26
CA ARG A 33 4.30 -7.64 -12.05
C ARG A 33 4.85 -6.24 -11.77
N ILE A 34 4.40 -5.23 -12.53
CA ILE A 34 4.83 -3.84 -12.33
C ILE A 34 4.39 -3.34 -10.95
N LEU A 35 3.14 -3.57 -10.55
CA LEU A 35 2.64 -3.18 -9.24
C LEU A 35 3.39 -3.90 -8.11
N CYS A 36 3.65 -5.21 -8.26
CA CYS A 36 4.48 -5.97 -7.32
C CYS A 36 5.94 -5.51 -7.26
N THR A 37 6.43 -4.80 -8.27
CA THR A 37 7.81 -4.25 -8.26
C THR A 37 7.83 -2.86 -7.61
N ILE A 38 6.80 -2.05 -7.87
CA ILE A 38 6.73 -0.66 -7.40
C ILE A 38 6.27 -0.56 -5.95
N ILE A 39 5.26 -1.34 -5.55
CA ILE A 39 4.73 -1.31 -4.18
C ILE A 39 5.61 -2.21 -3.32
N PRO A 40 6.33 -1.69 -2.32
CA PRO A 40 7.27 -2.50 -1.53
C PRO A 40 6.56 -3.50 -0.62
N SER A 41 7.21 -4.65 -0.33
CA SER A 41 6.71 -5.66 0.63
C SER A 41 6.79 -5.21 2.09
N HIS A 42 7.68 -4.27 2.38
CA HIS A 42 7.91 -3.69 3.70
C HIS A 42 7.80 -2.17 3.67
N CYS A 43 7.64 -1.56 4.84
CA CYS A 43 7.56 -0.12 4.96
C CYS A 43 8.90 0.54 4.60
N PRO A 44 9.02 1.32 3.49
CA PRO A 44 10.29 1.93 3.10
C PRO A 44 10.78 3.03 4.06
N PHE A 45 9.91 3.50 4.96
CA PHE A 45 10.26 4.51 5.96
C PHE A 45 10.86 3.90 7.23
N GLU A 46 10.58 2.62 7.52
CA GLU A 46 11.16 1.95 8.68
C GLU A 46 12.64 1.65 8.40
N LYS A 47 13.54 2.22 9.21
CA LYS A 47 14.98 2.09 9.01
C LYS A 47 15.71 2.08 10.35
N THR A 48 16.70 1.21 10.47
CA THR A 48 17.64 1.22 11.60
C THR A 48 18.91 1.96 11.19
N VAL A 49 19.25 3.03 11.89
CA VAL A 49 20.49 3.79 11.65
C VAL A 49 21.57 3.25 12.60
N LYS A 50 22.64 2.68 12.03
CA LYS A 50 23.77 2.13 12.77
C LYS A 50 25.03 2.92 12.50
N PHE A 51 25.86 3.07 13.52
CA PHE A 51 27.20 3.65 13.43
C PHE A 51 28.18 2.80 14.21
N LEU A 52 29.29 2.41 13.57
CA LEU A 52 30.32 1.52 14.16
C LEU A 52 29.73 0.21 14.76
N GLY A 53 28.70 -0.35 14.12
CA GLY A 53 28.03 -1.57 14.60
C GLY A 53 27.00 -1.35 15.72
N HIS A 54 26.91 -0.15 16.28
CA HIS A 54 25.93 0.20 17.30
C HIS A 54 24.69 0.88 16.68
N THR A 55 23.50 0.49 17.11
CA THR A 55 22.26 1.17 16.70
C THR A 55 22.20 2.54 17.37
N LEU A 56 22.14 3.61 16.57
CA LEU A 56 21.94 4.97 17.07
C LEU A 56 20.46 5.21 17.38
N PHE A 57 19.59 4.93 16.41
CA PHE A 57 18.15 5.02 16.54
C PHE A 57 17.44 4.22 15.44
N GLN A 58 16.14 4.02 15.63
CA GLN A 58 15.25 3.36 14.68
C GLN A 58 14.12 4.32 14.28
N ILE A 59 13.92 4.48 12.97
CA ILE A 59 12.76 5.16 12.41
C ILE A 59 11.61 4.15 12.42
N PRO A 60 10.47 4.46 13.09
CA PRO A 60 9.34 3.54 13.16
C PRO A 60 8.65 3.38 11.79
N PRO A 61 7.74 2.40 11.63
CA PRO A 61 6.96 2.23 10.40
C PRO A 61 5.96 3.37 10.21
N LEU A 62 6.38 4.42 9.51
CA LEU A 62 5.56 5.62 9.25
C LEU A 62 4.60 5.47 8.06
N CYS A 63 4.58 4.31 7.40
CA CYS A 63 3.81 4.11 6.18
C CYS A 63 2.29 4.24 6.36
N LYS A 64 1.78 3.98 7.58
CA LYS A 64 0.35 4.14 7.92
C LYS A 64 -0.13 5.58 7.99
N LEU A 65 0.77 6.57 7.92
CA LEU A 65 0.38 7.98 7.79
C LEU A 65 -0.27 8.28 6.43
N ASN A 66 0.00 7.46 5.41
CA ASN A 66 -0.68 7.58 4.13
C ASN A 66 -2.15 7.15 4.27
N PRO A 67 -3.13 8.00 3.91
CA PRO A 67 -4.54 7.68 4.02
C PRO A 67 -5.00 6.49 3.16
N PHE A 68 -4.19 6.06 2.19
CA PHE A 68 -4.47 4.95 1.27
C PHE A 68 -3.52 3.74 1.47
N TYR A 69 -2.84 3.66 2.61
CA TYR A 69 -1.82 2.63 2.83
C TYR A 69 -2.39 1.21 2.74
N GLU A 70 -3.50 0.94 3.43
CA GLU A 70 -4.09 -0.40 3.49
C GLU A 70 -4.62 -0.83 2.12
N GLU A 71 -5.22 0.11 1.36
CA GLU A 71 -5.75 -0.14 0.01
C GLU A 71 -4.62 -0.45 -0.99
N VAL A 72 -3.48 0.24 -0.89
CA VAL A 72 -2.30 -0.03 -1.75
C VAL A 72 -1.64 -1.37 -1.38
N VAL A 73 -1.55 -1.71 -0.11
CA VAL A 73 -1.07 -3.03 0.34
C VAL A 73 -2.02 -4.14 -0.10
N GLY A 74 -3.33 -3.90 0.00
CA GLY A 74 -4.37 -4.80 -0.50
C GLY A 74 -4.27 -5.03 -2.01
N LEU A 75 -4.03 -3.96 -2.79
CA LEU A 75 -3.80 -4.05 -4.23
C LEU A 75 -2.57 -4.91 -4.56
N ARG A 76 -1.47 -4.74 -3.83
CA ARG A 76 -0.27 -5.58 -3.98
C ARG A 76 -0.59 -7.05 -3.68
N PHE A 77 -1.33 -7.33 -2.61
CA PHE A 77 -1.73 -8.69 -2.28
C PHE A 77 -2.55 -9.32 -3.41
N LYS A 78 -3.54 -8.62 -3.96
CA LYS A 78 -4.31 -9.08 -5.13
C LYS A 78 -3.43 -9.37 -6.34
N CYS A 79 -2.42 -8.54 -6.60
CA CYS A 79 -1.48 -8.77 -7.69
C CYS A 79 -0.67 -10.05 -7.47
N LEU A 80 -0.18 -10.28 -6.24
CA LEU A 80 0.55 -11.50 -5.88
C LEU A 80 -0.34 -12.74 -6.01
N SER A 81 -1.57 -12.71 -5.47
CA SER A 81 -2.53 -13.80 -5.60
C SER A 81 -2.85 -14.11 -7.07
N TYR A 82 -3.12 -13.10 -7.89
CA TYR A 82 -3.37 -13.30 -9.32
C TYR A 82 -2.16 -13.96 -10.04
N LEU A 83 -0.94 -13.53 -9.72
CA LEU A 83 0.26 -14.12 -10.31
C LEU A 83 0.48 -15.58 -9.90
N VAL A 84 0.15 -15.94 -8.65
CA VAL A 84 0.27 -17.32 -8.16
C VAL A 84 -0.87 -18.20 -8.67
N ASP A 85 -2.10 -17.81 -8.39
CA ASP A 85 -3.28 -18.67 -8.55
C ASP A 85 -3.72 -18.79 -10.00
N GLU A 86 -3.66 -17.69 -10.77
CA GLU A 86 -4.12 -17.65 -12.17
C GLU A 86 -2.97 -17.82 -13.17
N CYS A 87 -1.80 -17.23 -12.91
CA CYS A 87 -0.65 -17.29 -13.83
C CYS A 87 0.36 -18.40 -13.52
N GLY A 88 0.30 -19.00 -12.32
CA GLY A 88 1.24 -20.04 -11.89
C GLY A 88 2.70 -19.56 -11.76
N GLU A 89 2.93 -18.27 -11.51
CA GLU A 89 4.26 -17.68 -11.38
C GLU A 89 4.85 -17.85 -9.98
N ASP A 90 6.16 -18.07 -9.91
CA ASP A 90 6.91 -17.90 -8.66
C ASP A 90 7.05 -16.41 -8.31
N VAL A 91 6.38 -16.02 -7.22
CA VAL A 91 6.35 -14.64 -6.70
C VAL A 91 7.38 -14.36 -5.62
N THR A 92 8.23 -15.34 -5.25
CA THR A 92 9.28 -15.15 -4.22
C THR A 92 10.24 -14.00 -4.56
N LYS A 93 10.45 -13.72 -5.85
CA LYS A 93 11.22 -12.56 -6.34
C LYS A 93 10.66 -11.19 -5.93
N TYR A 94 9.42 -11.14 -5.44
CA TYR A 94 8.77 -9.91 -4.98
C TYR A 94 8.75 -9.77 -3.46
N CYS A 95 9.12 -10.80 -2.69
CA CYS A 95 9.00 -10.82 -1.23
C CYS A 95 10.20 -10.15 -0.54
#